data_AF-A0A924P8C2-F1
#
_entry.id   AF-A0A924P8C2-F1
#
_cell.length_a   1.000
_cell.length_b   1.000
_cell.length_c   1.000
_cell.angle_alpha   90.00
_cell.angle_beta   90.00
_cell.angle_gamma   90.00
#
_symmetry.space_group_name_H-M   'P 1'
#
loop_
_entity.id
_entity.type
_entity.pdbx_description
1 polymer ?
#
loop_
_entity_poly.entity_id
_entity_poly.type
_entity_poly.pdbx_seq_one_letter_code
_entity_poly.pdbx_strand_id
1 'polypeptide(L)'
;MRIKKLLTASLIATGFLVPVMLHAQQNNNLVVQVSKPVAAIEPTMWGIFFEDINLGADGGIYAELVKNRSFEFFKPLMGWTVNQTKFDEGSVMVLNRQEANTANPRYACITKNDAANNLSITNEGFRGMGIKKGLRYDFSVMYRQQKPGLAMKIELLNTTGKVIGTASLAPATTVTKDWQKASVSFSATDSSLKGKLMIRFEGSGIIDVDMISLFPEDTWKKRPGGMRADMIQLLADMKPGFIRFPGGCVVEGFDLSLRYQWKKTLGALEDRQLIINRWNNEFAHRPTPDYFQTFGLGFYEYFQLAEDIGAAPLP
;
A
#
# COMPACT_ATOMS: atom_id res chain seq x y z
N MET A 1 62.29 58.56 -44.01
CA MET A 1 62.47 60.02 -43.83
C MET A 1 61.09 60.65 -43.73
N ARG A 2 60.82 61.40 -42.65
CA ARG A 2 59.52 61.99 -42.31
C ARG A 2 58.99 62.89 -43.43
N ILE A 3 57.67 62.92 -43.64
CA ILE A 3 56.83 64.13 -43.67
C ILE A 3 55.36 63.70 -43.55
N LYS A 4 54.70 64.23 -42.52
CA LYS A 4 53.25 64.19 -42.31
C LYS A 4 52.59 65.14 -43.31
N LYS A 5 51.46 64.75 -43.90
CA LYS A 5 50.36 65.69 -44.20
C LYS A 5 49.02 65.01 -43.94
N LEU A 6 48.27 65.63 -43.03
CA LEU A 6 46.90 65.32 -42.69
C LEU A 6 45.99 65.55 -43.90
N LEU A 7 45.04 64.65 -44.11
CA LEU A 7 43.79 64.95 -44.79
C LEU A 7 42.65 64.38 -43.93
N THR A 8 41.92 65.32 -43.36
CA THR A 8 40.68 65.19 -42.60
C THR A 8 39.59 64.54 -43.46
N ALA A 9 39.12 63.37 -43.05
CA ALA A 9 37.86 62.80 -43.51
C ALA A 9 36.85 62.92 -42.37
N SER A 10 35.91 63.87 -42.51
CA SER A 10 34.75 63.99 -41.61
C SER A 10 33.87 62.76 -41.75
N LEU A 11 33.80 61.98 -40.68
CA LEU A 11 32.84 60.88 -40.52
C LEU A 11 31.47 61.49 -40.17
N ILE A 12 30.57 61.62 -41.15
CA ILE A 12 29.16 61.90 -40.86
C ILE A 12 28.54 60.56 -40.42
N ALA A 13 28.63 60.26 -39.13
CA ALA A 13 27.83 59.22 -38.52
C ALA A 13 26.44 59.80 -38.23
N THR A 14 25.52 59.67 -39.19
CA THR A 14 24.08 59.86 -38.96
C THR A 14 23.62 58.82 -37.95
N GLY A 15 23.53 59.23 -36.67
CA GLY A 15 22.93 58.43 -35.62
C GLY A 15 21.45 58.23 -35.90
N PHE A 16 21.07 57.04 -36.37
CA PHE A 16 19.69 56.58 -36.29
C PHE A 16 19.35 56.37 -34.81
N LEU A 17 18.74 57.39 -34.18
CA LEU A 17 18.05 57.24 -32.92
C LEU A 17 16.82 56.36 -33.16
N VAL A 18 16.95 55.06 -32.93
CA VAL A 18 15.79 54.18 -32.77
C VAL A 18 15.17 54.52 -31.42
N PRO A 19 13.93 55.02 -31.35
CA PRO A 19 13.28 55.23 -30.07
C PRO A 19 12.97 53.86 -29.48
N VAL A 20 13.74 53.47 -28.47
CA VAL A 20 13.34 52.37 -27.58
C VAL A 20 12.12 52.87 -26.83
N MET A 21 10.92 52.45 -27.25
CA MET A 21 9.71 52.67 -26.47
C MET A 21 9.82 51.86 -25.18
N LEU A 22 10.34 52.50 -24.14
CA LEU A 22 10.21 52.04 -22.76
C LEU A 22 8.72 52.02 -22.43
N HIS A 23 8.09 50.85 -22.54
CA HIS A 23 6.76 50.62 -21.99
C HIS A 23 6.92 50.68 -20.47
N ALA A 24 6.54 51.80 -19.87
CA ALA A 24 6.39 51.89 -18.43
C ALA A 24 5.43 50.78 -17.98
N GLN A 25 5.86 49.97 -17.02
CA GLN A 25 5.04 48.92 -16.44
C GLN A 25 3.75 49.57 -15.92
N GLN A 26 2.58 49.15 -16.45
CA GLN A 26 1.30 49.64 -15.95
C GLN A 26 1.18 49.25 -14.48
N ASN A 27 1.07 50.26 -13.61
CA ASN A 27 0.78 50.04 -12.19
C ASN A 27 -0.68 49.57 -12.06
N ASN A 28 -0.87 48.26 -12.03
CA ASN A 28 -2.16 47.66 -11.72
C ASN A 28 -2.39 47.72 -10.21
N ASN A 29 -3.21 48.67 -9.76
CA ASN A 29 -3.58 48.80 -8.36
C ASN A 29 -4.65 47.74 -8.00
N LEU A 30 -4.30 46.76 -7.16
CA LEU A 30 -5.26 45.82 -6.58
C LEU A 30 -5.86 46.42 -5.30
N VAL A 31 -7.12 46.85 -5.35
CA VAL A 31 -7.85 47.41 -4.19
C VAL A 31 -8.77 46.36 -3.58
N VAL A 32 -8.53 45.97 -2.32
CA VAL A 32 -9.33 44.96 -1.60
C VAL A 32 -10.34 45.63 -0.66
N GLN A 33 -11.63 45.33 -0.83
CA GLN A 33 -12.73 45.91 -0.04
C GLN A 33 -13.05 45.05 1.20
N VAL A 34 -12.25 45.19 2.26
CA VAL A 34 -12.34 44.34 3.47
C VAL A 34 -13.64 44.48 4.28
N SER A 35 -14.38 45.58 4.12
CA SER A 35 -15.63 45.85 4.85
C SER A 35 -16.91 45.45 4.09
N LYS A 36 -16.77 44.83 2.92
CA LYS A 36 -17.89 44.45 2.05
C LYS A 36 -17.76 42.98 1.60
N PRO A 37 -17.90 42.00 2.51
CA PRO A 37 -17.94 40.59 2.13
C PRO A 37 -19.12 40.35 1.19
N VAL A 38 -18.89 39.67 0.06
CA VAL A 38 -19.91 39.43 -0.98
C VAL A 38 -20.46 38.01 -0.96
N ALA A 39 -19.75 37.06 -0.36
CA ALA A 39 -20.17 35.67 -0.22
C ALA A 39 -19.49 35.03 1.00
N ALA A 40 -20.15 34.04 1.60
CA ALA A 40 -19.52 33.15 2.55
C ALA A 40 -18.65 32.13 1.80
N ILE A 41 -17.51 31.75 2.38
CA ILE A 41 -16.67 30.67 1.87
C ILE A 41 -17.13 29.38 2.53
N GLU A 42 -17.65 28.45 1.73
CA GLU A 42 -18.10 27.15 2.25
C GLU A 42 -16.92 26.34 2.83
N PRO A 43 -17.09 25.69 3.99
CA PRO A 43 -16.05 24.83 4.56
C PRO A 43 -15.60 23.71 3.61
N THR A 44 -16.49 23.25 2.73
CA THR A 44 -16.24 22.19 1.74
C THR A 44 -15.69 22.71 0.40
N MET A 45 -15.24 23.97 0.33
CA MET A 45 -14.67 24.52 -0.91
C MET A 45 -13.37 23.81 -1.34
N TRP A 46 -12.60 23.30 -0.39
CA TRP A 46 -11.34 22.59 -0.64
C TRP A 46 -11.36 21.24 0.04
N GLY A 47 -10.83 20.21 -0.63
CA GLY A 47 -10.85 18.86 -0.11
C GLY A 47 -9.86 17.94 -0.80
N ILE A 48 -9.91 16.68 -0.42
CA ILE A 48 -9.06 15.62 -0.94
C ILE A 48 -9.86 14.79 -1.94
N PHE A 49 -9.22 14.44 -3.04
CA PHE A 49 -9.67 13.37 -3.92
C PHE A 49 -8.77 12.16 -3.69
N PHE A 50 -9.36 11.01 -3.36
CA PHE A 50 -8.63 9.77 -3.13
C PHE A 50 -9.18 8.67 -4.05
N GLU A 51 -8.25 8.08 -4.81
CA GLU A 51 -8.45 6.82 -5.52
C GLU A 51 -7.29 5.89 -5.24
N ASP A 52 -7.53 4.57 -5.31
CA ASP A 52 -6.45 3.59 -5.20
C ASP A 52 -5.67 3.51 -6.52
N ILE A 53 -4.76 4.47 -6.70
CA ILE A 53 -3.78 4.58 -7.79
C ILE A 53 -2.36 4.63 -7.21
N ASN A 54 -1.37 4.09 -7.93
CA ASN A 54 0.04 4.04 -7.52
C ASN A 54 0.31 3.28 -6.20
N LEU A 55 -0.45 2.23 -5.90
CA LEU A 55 -0.47 1.55 -4.59
C LEU A 55 -0.89 2.53 -3.48
N GLY A 56 -1.92 3.34 -3.76
CA GLY A 56 -2.37 4.41 -2.88
C GLY A 56 -3.13 3.91 -1.65
N ALA A 57 -3.91 2.83 -1.79
CA ALA A 57 -4.57 2.13 -0.68
C ALA A 57 -3.75 0.92 -0.23
N ASP A 58 -3.83 -0.22 -0.93
CA ASP A 58 -3.02 -1.41 -0.64
C ASP A 58 -1.54 -1.15 -0.96
N GLY A 59 -0.69 -1.15 0.07
CA GLY A 59 0.71 -0.70 -0.01
C GLY A 59 0.92 0.80 0.22
N GLY A 60 -0.17 1.56 0.34
CA GLY A 60 -0.21 2.99 0.61
C GLY A 60 -0.82 3.25 1.97
N ILE A 61 -1.94 3.98 2.03
CA ILE A 61 -2.54 4.41 3.29
C ILE A 61 -3.12 3.26 4.12
N TYR A 62 -3.44 2.10 3.54
CA TYR A 62 -3.82 0.91 4.31
C TYR A 62 -2.57 0.26 4.90
N ALA A 63 -2.53 0.04 6.21
CA ALA A 63 -1.29 -0.32 6.91
C ALA A 63 -0.90 -1.81 6.82
N GLU A 64 -1.64 -2.64 6.08
CA GLU A 64 -1.28 -4.03 5.82
C GLU A 64 0.07 -4.09 5.09
N LEU A 65 1.00 -4.85 5.62
CA LEU A 65 2.33 -5.02 5.04
C LEU A 65 2.41 -6.22 4.09
N VAL A 66 1.54 -7.23 4.27
CA VAL A 66 1.56 -8.47 3.50
C VAL A 66 0.82 -8.29 2.17
N LYS A 67 1.55 -8.39 1.06
CA LYS A 67 0.98 -8.45 -0.28
C LYS A 67 0.33 -9.82 -0.51
N ASN A 68 -0.83 -9.86 -1.17
CA ASN A 68 -1.47 -11.12 -1.58
C ASN A 68 -1.66 -12.08 -0.39
N ARG A 69 -2.23 -11.56 0.71
CA ARG A 69 -2.38 -12.26 1.99
C ARG A 69 -3.27 -13.51 1.96
N SER A 70 -4.14 -13.63 0.96
CA SER A 70 -5.07 -14.74 0.76
C SER A 70 -4.81 -15.56 -0.52
N PHE A 71 -3.66 -15.35 -1.19
CA PHE A 71 -3.25 -16.12 -2.38
C PHE A 71 -4.19 -16.00 -3.61
N GLU A 72 -5.03 -14.97 -3.65
CA GLU A 72 -6.05 -14.75 -4.68
C GLU A 72 -5.53 -14.05 -5.95
N PHE A 73 -4.29 -13.60 -5.97
CA PHE A 73 -3.72 -12.98 -7.18
C PHE A 73 -3.68 -13.99 -8.34
N PHE A 74 -3.62 -13.49 -9.59
CA PHE A 74 -3.61 -14.35 -10.78
C PHE A 74 -2.54 -15.46 -10.70
N LYS A 75 -1.32 -15.09 -10.27
CA LYS A 75 -0.31 -16.06 -9.81
C LYS A 75 -0.46 -16.19 -8.30
N PRO A 76 -0.90 -17.34 -7.75
CA PRO A 76 -1.24 -17.42 -6.33
C PRO A 76 -0.10 -17.11 -5.36
N LEU A 77 1.14 -17.43 -5.75
CA LEU A 77 2.35 -17.11 -4.98
C LEU A 77 2.98 -15.77 -5.37
N MET A 78 2.30 -14.88 -6.10
CA MET A 78 2.83 -13.55 -6.38
C MET A 78 3.08 -12.78 -5.08
N GLY A 79 4.27 -12.21 -4.94
CA GLY A 79 4.73 -11.58 -3.70
C GLY A 79 5.30 -12.56 -2.66
N TRP A 80 5.13 -13.87 -2.87
CA TRP A 80 5.64 -14.94 -2.00
C TRP A 80 6.79 -15.70 -2.66
N THR A 81 7.84 -15.98 -1.90
CA THR A 81 8.93 -16.88 -2.30
C THR A 81 8.95 -18.07 -1.37
N VAL A 82 8.94 -19.28 -1.92
CA VAL A 82 9.17 -20.51 -1.16
C VAL A 82 10.68 -20.76 -1.10
N ASN A 83 11.22 -20.86 0.12
CA ASN A 83 12.62 -21.18 0.34
C ASN A 83 12.71 -22.57 0.97
N GLN A 84 13.47 -23.45 0.30
CA GLN A 84 13.71 -24.81 0.76
C GLN A 84 15.16 -25.24 0.50
N THR A 85 15.80 -25.93 1.46
CA THR A 85 17.18 -26.43 1.29
C THR A 85 17.25 -27.55 0.25
N LYS A 86 16.23 -28.42 0.22
CA LYS A 86 16.03 -29.45 -0.79
C LYS A 86 14.66 -29.20 -1.40
N PHE A 87 14.54 -29.31 -2.73
CA PHE A 87 13.24 -29.27 -3.38
C PHE A 87 12.45 -30.54 -3.01
N ASP A 88 11.34 -30.36 -2.32
CA ASP A 88 10.40 -31.43 -1.99
C ASP A 88 9.02 -31.06 -2.55
N GLU A 89 8.63 -31.77 -3.61
CA GLU A 89 7.38 -31.51 -4.33
C GLU A 89 6.18 -31.65 -3.39
N GLY A 90 5.24 -30.71 -3.45
CA GLY A 90 4.08 -30.71 -2.57
C GLY A 90 4.31 -30.11 -1.17
N SER A 91 5.53 -29.68 -0.83
CA SER A 91 5.81 -29.03 0.47
C SER A 91 5.02 -27.73 0.68
N VAL A 92 4.78 -26.98 -0.40
CA VAL A 92 3.91 -25.80 -0.40
C VAL A 92 3.02 -25.88 -1.63
N MET A 93 1.72 -26.05 -1.43
CA MET A 93 0.72 -26.08 -2.50
C MET A 93 -0.35 -25.05 -2.24
N VAL A 94 -0.68 -24.23 -3.25
CA VAL A 94 -1.89 -23.43 -3.17
C VAL A 94 -3.05 -24.29 -3.66
N LEU A 95 -4.02 -24.51 -2.79
CA LEU A 95 -5.24 -25.26 -3.08
C LEU A 95 -6.40 -24.29 -3.30
N ASN A 96 -7.39 -24.70 -4.11
CA ASN A 96 -8.58 -23.91 -4.43
C ASN A 96 -9.84 -24.67 -3.97
N ARG A 97 -10.69 -24.00 -3.20
CA ARG A 97 -11.97 -24.47 -2.62
C ARG A 97 -13.16 -23.63 -3.09
N GLN A 98 -13.13 -23.13 -4.32
CA GLN A 98 -14.17 -22.24 -4.87
C GLN A 98 -15.59 -22.81 -4.78
N GLU A 99 -15.75 -24.13 -4.80
CA GLU A 99 -17.05 -24.79 -4.59
C GLU A 99 -17.61 -24.59 -3.17
N ALA A 100 -16.75 -24.40 -2.17
CA ALA A 100 -17.13 -24.24 -0.77
C ALA A 100 -17.08 -22.78 -0.27
N ASN A 101 -16.20 -21.95 -0.83
CA ASN A 101 -16.10 -20.53 -0.50
C ASN A 101 -15.69 -19.74 -1.74
N THR A 102 -16.49 -18.76 -2.14
CA THR A 102 -16.25 -17.94 -3.34
C THR A 102 -15.57 -16.60 -3.05
N ALA A 103 -15.47 -16.18 -1.77
CA ALA A 103 -14.90 -14.88 -1.40
C ALA A 103 -13.37 -14.88 -1.46
N ASN A 104 -12.73 -15.82 -0.75
CA ASN A 104 -11.30 -16.12 -0.78
C ASN A 104 -11.14 -17.65 -0.93
N PRO A 105 -11.30 -18.18 -2.16
CA PRO A 105 -11.29 -19.61 -2.43
C PRO A 105 -9.93 -20.30 -2.28
N ARG A 106 -8.82 -19.60 -2.17
CA ARG A 106 -7.47 -20.18 -2.17
C ARG A 106 -6.84 -20.11 -0.79
N TYR A 107 -5.93 -21.04 -0.54
CA TYR A 107 -5.11 -21.10 0.68
C TYR A 107 -3.84 -21.89 0.39
N ALA A 108 -2.81 -21.71 1.22
CA ALA A 108 -1.57 -22.48 1.11
C ALA A 108 -1.60 -23.67 2.07
N CYS A 109 -1.43 -24.89 1.55
CA CYS A 109 -1.18 -26.10 2.31
C CYS A 109 0.34 -26.31 2.41
N ILE A 110 0.83 -26.44 3.64
CA ILE A 110 2.22 -26.66 3.97
C ILE A 110 2.35 -28.09 4.50
N THR A 111 3.09 -28.93 3.76
CA THR A 111 3.35 -30.32 4.13
C THR A 111 4.83 -30.49 4.44
N LYS A 112 5.15 -31.05 5.60
CA LYS A 112 6.54 -31.26 6.00
C LYS A 112 6.70 -32.59 6.74
N ASN A 113 7.61 -33.41 6.22
CA ASN A 113 7.79 -34.80 6.65
C ASN A 113 9.03 -35.04 7.53
N ASP A 114 9.85 -34.01 7.74
CA ASP A 114 11.04 -34.06 8.61
C ASP A 114 10.95 -33.00 9.72
N ALA A 115 11.91 -32.98 10.65
CA ALA A 115 12.01 -31.95 11.69
C ALA A 115 13.04 -30.85 11.36
N ALA A 116 13.65 -30.86 10.18
CA ALA A 116 14.70 -29.91 9.81
C ALA A 116 14.14 -28.51 9.59
N ASN A 117 14.86 -27.45 9.94
CA ASN A 117 14.40 -26.06 9.77
C ASN A 117 14.65 -25.54 8.34
N ASN A 118 14.22 -26.33 7.36
CA ASN A 118 14.60 -26.20 5.96
C ASN A 118 13.51 -25.59 5.06
N LEU A 119 12.31 -25.27 5.57
CA LEU A 119 11.19 -24.75 4.77
C LEU A 119 10.68 -23.41 5.33
N SER A 120 10.57 -22.41 4.47
CA SER A 120 9.94 -21.12 4.79
C SER A 120 9.26 -20.49 3.59
N ILE A 121 8.29 -19.62 3.84
CA ILE A 121 7.73 -18.71 2.84
C ILE A 121 8.08 -17.26 3.21
N THR A 122 8.46 -16.45 2.23
CA THR A 122 8.85 -15.05 2.42
C THR A 122 7.94 -14.14 1.60
N ASN A 123 7.27 -13.18 2.24
CA ASN A 123 6.51 -12.13 1.56
C ASN A 123 7.38 -10.88 1.36
N GLU A 124 7.38 -10.33 0.15
CA GLU A 124 8.16 -9.13 -0.18
C GLU A 124 7.46 -7.80 0.21
N GLY A 125 6.18 -7.85 0.57
CA GLY A 125 5.34 -6.68 0.79
C GLY A 125 5.12 -5.83 -0.46
N PHE A 126 4.68 -4.59 -0.29
CA PHE A 126 4.40 -3.69 -1.40
C PHE A 126 5.67 -2.95 -1.84
N ARG A 127 6.55 -3.64 -2.59
CA ARG A 127 7.90 -3.18 -2.99
C ARG A 127 8.86 -3.03 -1.81
N GLY A 128 8.68 -3.88 -0.80
CA GLY A 128 9.37 -3.84 0.49
C GLY A 128 8.44 -3.39 1.62
N MET A 129 8.75 -3.83 2.84
CA MET A 129 8.05 -3.42 4.06
C MET A 129 8.86 -2.34 4.79
N GLY A 130 8.21 -1.23 5.14
CA GLY A 130 8.78 -0.20 6.01
C GLY A 130 8.78 -0.67 7.47
N ILE A 131 9.92 -1.14 7.96
CA ILE A 131 10.11 -1.63 9.32
C ILE A 131 10.80 -0.55 10.16
N LYS A 132 10.26 -0.25 11.34
CA LYS A 132 10.72 0.78 12.27
C LYS A 132 11.25 0.10 13.54
N LYS A 133 12.50 0.37 13.88
CA LYS A 133 13.12 -0.10 15.13
C LYS A 133 12.27 0.25 16.34
N GLY A 134 12.09 -0.71 17.24
CA GLY A 134 11.36 -0.55 18.50
C GLY A 134 9.84 -0.59 18.35
N LEU A 135 9.31 -0.57 17.13
CA LEU A 135 7.86 -0.65 16.90
C LEU A 135 7.38 -2.10 17.00
N ARG A 136 6.22 -2.29 17.62
CA ARG A 136 5.51 -3.58 17.64
C ARG A 136 4.79 -3.82 16.32
N TYR A 137 4.84 -5.07 15.88
CA TYR A 137 4.11 -5.60 14.75
C TYR A 137 3.20 -6.72 15.23
N ASP A 138 1.95 -6.69 14.77
CA ASP A 138 0.89 -7.62 15.12
C ASP A 138 0.67 -8.56 13.92
N PHE A 139 1.14 -9.80 14.04
CA PHE A 139 0.97 -10.84 13.06
C PHE A 139 -0.30 -11.63 13.33
N SER A 140 -1.06 -11.95 12.28
CA SER A 140 -2.17 -12.92 12.36
C SER A 140 -2.24 -13.81 11.14
N VAL A 141 -2.85 -14.99 11.32
CA VAL A 141 -3.04 -15.98 10.28
C VAL A 141 -4.31 -16.78 10.57
N MET A 142 -5.07 -17.09 9.52
CA MET A 142 -6.07 -18.14 9.59
C MET A 142 -5.41 -19.46 9.26
N TYR A 143 -5.69 -20.49 10.06
CA TYR A 143 -5.10 -21.80 9.86
C TYR A 143 -6.08 -22.93 10.16
N ARG A 144 -5.79 -24.11 9.61
CA ARG A 144 -6.34 -25.37 10.11
C ARG A 144 -5.32 -26.49 9.96
N GLN A 145 -5.39 -27.50 10.82
CA GLN A 145 -4.39 -28.55 10.86
C GLN A 145 -4.95 -29.87 10.38
N GLN A 146 -4.40 -30.37 9.27
CA GLN A 146 -4.67 -31.71 8.76
C GLN A 146 -3.85 -32.75 9.54
N LYS A 147 -2.62 -32.38 9.93
CA LYS A 147 -1.73 -33.19 10.77
C LYS A 147 -0.94 -32.27 11.71
N PRO A 148 -1.15 -32.35 13.04
CA PRO A 148 -0.43 -31.51 13.99
C PRO A 148 1.08 -31.77 14.03
N GLY A 149 1.81 -30.79 14.57
CA GLY A 149 3.26 -30.89 14.79
C GLY A 149 4.10 -29.82 14.08
N LEU A 150 3.47 -28.90 13.32
CA LEU A 150 4.13 -27.73 12.77
C LEU A 150 3.91 -26.49 13.64
N ALA A 151 5.00 -25.80 13.96
CA ALA A 151 5.00 -24.44 14.50
C ALA A 151 5.44 -23.45 13.41
N MET A 152 5.06 -22.19 13.56
CA MET A 152 5.46 -21.09 12.69
C MET A 152 6.39 -20.15 13.45
N LYS A 153 7.61 -19.97 12.95
CA LYS A 153 8.51 -18.91 13.39
C LYS A 153 8.40 -17.73 12.44
N ILE A 154 7.92 -16.62 12.96
CA ILE A 154 7.66 -15.38 12.23
C ILE A 154 8.92 -14.51 12.37
N GLU A 155 9.47 -14.05 11.25
CA GLU A 155 10.72 -13.31 11.21
C GLU A 155 10.58 -12.08 10.31
N LEU A 156 11.00 -10.92 10.80
CA LEU A 156 11.18 -9.72 10.00
C LEU A 156 12.62 -9.68 9.50
N LEU A 157 12.80 -9.48 8.21
CA LEU A 157 14.12 -9.42 7.57
C LEU A 157 14.40 -8.01 7.08
N ASN A 158 15.64 -7.54 7.25
CA ASN A 158 16.12 -6.34 6.58
C ASN A 158 16.57 -6.64 5.13
N THR A 159 17.09 -5.63 4.43
CA THR A 159 17.56 -5.76 3.05
C THR A 159 18.77 -6.68 2.87
N THR A 160 19.53 -6.96 3.93
CA THR A 160 20.68 -7.88 3.91
C THR A 160 20.28 -9.32 4.29
N GLY A 161 18.99 -9.57 4.54
CA GLY A 161 18.51 -10.87 5.02
C GLY A 161 18.74 -11.13 6.51
N LYS A 162 19.18 -10.13 7.28
CA LYS A 162 19.33 -10.23 8.73
C LYS A 162 17.95 -10.19 9.39
N VAL A 163 17.72 -11.10 10.34
CA VAL A 163 16.53 -11.08 11.21
C VAL A 163 16.59 -9.87 12.14
N ILE A 164 15.56 -9.04 12.07
CA ILE A 164 15.40 -7.79 12.83
C ILE A 164 14.08 -7.77 13.62
N GLY A 165 13.49 -8.92 13.88
CA GLY A 165 12.28 -9.09 14.69
C GLY A 165 11.84 -10.55 14.57
N THR A 166 11.40 -11.16 15.67
CA THR A 166 10.99 -12.57 15.64
C THR A 166 9.92 -12.89 16.68
N ALA A 167 9.06 -13.83 16.35
CA ALA A 167 8.10 -14.46 17.24
C ALA A 167 7.91 -15.94 16.88
N SER A 168 7.46 -16.73 17.85
CA SER A 168 7.00 -18.10 17.61
C SER A 168 5.50 -18.16 17.81
N LEU A 169 4.82 -18.85 16.90
CA LEU A 169 3.40 -19.12 16.95
C LEU A 169 3.20 -20.63 16.85
N ALA A 170 2.65 -21.23 17.91
CA ALA A 170 2.31 -22.64 17.94
C ALA A 170 0.81 -22.80 17.65
N PRO A 171 0.42 -23.42 16.52
CA PRO A 171 -0.94 -23.86 16.26
C PRO A 171 -1.45 -24.88 17.31
N ALA A 172 -2.74 -25.21 17.23
CA ALA A 172 -3.34 -26.25 18.06
C ALA A 172 -2.58 -27.59 17.99
N THR A 173 -2.62 -28.37 19.06
CA THR A 173 -1.98 -29.71 19.08
C THR A 173 -2.89 -30.81 18.54
N THR A 174 -4.06 -30.46 18.01
CA THR A 174 -5.08 -31.37 17.49
C THR A 174 -5.42 -31.05 16.04
N VAL A 175 -5.96 -32.04 15.32
CA VAL A 175 -6.51 -31.84 13.98
C VAL A 175 -7.69 -30.86 14.09
N THR A 176 -7.74 -29.86 13.21
CA THR A 176 -8.85 -28.91 13.14
C THR A 176 -9.46 -28.95 11.74
N LYS A 177 -10.78 -29.12 11.66
CA LYS A 177 -11.51 -29.09 10.38
C LYS A 177 -11.87 -27.68 9.97
N ASP A 178 -12.29 -26.89 10.96
CA ASP A 178 -12.67 -25.49 10.79
C ASP A 178 -11.46 -24.57 10.88
N TRP A 179 -11.53 -23.47 10.13
CA TRP A 179 -10.52 -22.43 10.18
C TRP A 179 -10.50 -21.75 11.54
N GLN A 180 -9.31 -21.63 12.11
CA GLN A 180 -9.03 -20.95 13.36
C GLN A 180 -8.19 -19.71 13.07
N LYS A 181 -8.24 -18.72 13.96
CA LYS A 181 -7.35 -17.56 13.90
C LYS A 181 -6.30 -17.65 15.00
N ALA A 182 -5.04 -17.44 14.63
CA ALA A 182 -3.94 -17.30 15.58
C ALA A 182 -3.24 -15.95 15.36
N SER A 183 -2.64 -15.42 16.41
CA SER A 183 -1.95 -14.12 16.36
C SER A 183 -0.81 -14.06 17.36
N VAL A 184 0.22 -13.29 17.02
CA VAL A 184 1.35 -13.00 17.91
C VAL A 184 1.91 -11.62 17.62
N SER A 185 2.34 -10.92 18.65
CA SER A 185 2.92 -9.58 18.55
C SER A 185 4.40 -9.62 18.93
N PHE A 186 5.22 -8.86 18.22
CA PHE A 186 6.65 -8.76 18.49
C PHE A 186 7.22 -7.43 18.00
N SER A 187 8.36 -7.02 18.56
CA SER A 187 8.97 -5.73 18.21
C SER A 187 10.16 -5.90 17.26
N ALA A 188 10.34 -4.94 16.35
CA ALA A 188 11.53 -4.91 15.52
C ALA A 188 12.74 -4.40 16.31
N THR A 189 13.90 -5.02 16.13
CA THR A 189 15.17 -4.65 16.76
C THR A 189 15.99 -3.67 15.93
N ASP A 190 15.62 -3.48 14.66
CA ASP A 190 16.26 -2.56 13.72
C ASP A 190 15.24 -2.00 12.71
N SER A 191 15.64 -0.96 11.96
CA SER A 191 14.82 -0.37 10.90
C SER A 191 15.19 -0.94 9.52
N SER A 192 14.23 -1.00 8.61
CA SER A 192 14.47 -1.35 7.21
C SER A 192 13.46 -0.65 6.30
N LEU A 193 13.92 0.02 5.25
CA LEU A 193 13.02 0.66 4.27
C LEU A 193 12.41 -0.33 3.27
N LYS A 194 13.05 -1.49 3.10
CA LYS A 194 12.63 -2.55 2.17
C LYS A 194 12.77 -3.92 2.82
N GLY A 195 12.19 -4.05 4.01
CA GLY A 195 12.17 -5.31 4.74
C GLY A 195 11.23 -6.33 4.13
N LYS A 196 11.22 -7.53 4.71
CA LYS A 196 10.37 -8.66 4.31
C LYS A 196 9.83 -9.39 5.53
N LEU A 197 8.73 -10.10 5.35
CA LEU A 197 8.20 -11.05 6.34
C LEU A 197 8.59 -12.46 5.89
N MET A 198 9.19 -13.24 6.78
CA MET A 198 9.46 -14.66 6.58
C MET A 198 8.69 -15.49 7.62
N ILE A 199 8.10 -16.59 7.17
CA ILE A 199 7.45 -17.58 8.02
C ILE A 199 8.20 -18.88 7.80
N ARG A 200 8.92 -19.33 8.84
CA ARG A 200 9.61 -20.62 8.85
C ARG A 200 8.73 -21.66 9.53
N PHE A 201 8.64 -22.83 8.92
CA PHE A 201 7.87 -23.94 9.44
C PHE A 201 8.80 -24.93 10.15
N GLU A 202 8.57 -25.13 11.45
CA GLU A 202 9.41 -25.94 12.33
C GLU A 202 8.64 -27.18 12.80
N GLY A 203 9.30 -28.33 12.88
CA GLY A 203 8.66 -29.62 13.16
C GLY A 203 8.14 -30.33 11.91
N SER A 204 7.22 -31.28 12.07
CA SER A 204 6.63 -32.09 10.99
C SER A 204 5.10 -32.13 11.12
N GLY A 205 4.40 -32.14 9.99
CA GLY A 205 2.95 -32.03 9.98
C GLY A 205 2.40 -31.49 8.66
N ILE A 206 1.11 -31.17 8.68
CA ILE A 206 0.39 -30.59 7.54
C ILE A 206 -0.53 -29.50 8.08
N ILE A 207 -0.31 -28.26 7.65
CA ILE A 207 -1.07 -27.09 8.05
C ILE A 207 -1.53 -26.30 6.81
N ASP A 208 -2.81 -25.96 6.79
CA ASP A 208 -3.35 -25.01 5.82
C ASP A 208 -3.28 -23.60 6.45
N VAL A 209 -2.83 -22.61 5.68
CA VAL A 209 -2.74 -21.20 6.09
C VAL A 209 -3.39 -20.29 5.06
N ASP A 210 -4.04 -19.25 5.54
CA ASP A 210 -4.77 -18.25 4.74
C ASP A 210 -4.80 -16.92 5.52
N MET A 211 -5.19 -15.83 4.85
CA MET A 211 -5.37 -14.50 5.46
C MET A 211 -4.18 -14.07 6.34
N ILE A 212 -2.96 -14.25 5.82
CA ILE A 212 -1.73 -13.91 6.54
C ILE A 212 -1.55 -12.39 6.60
N SER A 213 -1.52 -11.80 7.78
CA SER A 213 -1.53 -10.35 7.95
C SER A 213 -0.43 -9.89 8.89
N LEU A 214 0.12 -8.71 8.62
CA LEU A 214 1.08 -8.04 9.49
C LEU A 214 0.80 -6.54 9.51
N PHE A 215 0.41 -6.03 10.67
CA PHE A 215 0.17 -4.60 10.89
C PHE A 215 1.18 -4.01 11.87
N PRO A 216 1.67 -2.77 11.63
CA PRO A 216 2.38 -2.01 12.64
C PRO A 216 1.41 -1.48 13.71
N GLU A 217 1.87 -1.35 14.96
CA GLU A 217 1.07 -0.82 16.07
C GLU A 217 0.78 0.71 15.94
N ASP A 218 1.56 1.44 15.15
CA ASP A 218 1.39 2.89 14.94
C ASP A 218 0.40 3.21 13.81
N THR A 219 -0.70 2.48 13.74
CA THR A 219 -1.83 2.86 12.89
C THR A 219 -2.47 4.16 13.35
N TRP A 220 -3.09 4.88 12.40
CA TRP A 220 -3.81 6.11 12.65
C TRP A 220 -4.87 5.89 13.76
N LYS A 221 -4.85 6.77 14.77
CA LYS A 221 -5.69 6.67 15.98
C LYS A 221 -5.59 5.32 16.71
N LYS A 222 -4.50 4.56 16.51
CA LYS A 222 -4.28 3.21 17.08
C LYS A 222 -5.36 2.20 16.73
N ARG A 223 -6.00 2.36 15.57
CA ARG A 223 -7.07 1.45 15.12
C ARG A 223 -6.49 0.12 14.62
N PRO A 224 -6.91 -1.04 15.16
CA PRO A 224 -6.47 -2.34 14.66
C PRO A 224 -6.84 -2.52 13.18
N GLY A 225 -5.91 -3.02 12.36
CA GLY A 225 -6.15 -3.16 10.92
C GLY A 225 -6.37 -1.84 10.18
N GLY A 226 -5.97 -0.71 10.78
CA GLY A 226 -6.28 0.63 10.28
C GLY A 226 -5.30 1.16 9.23
N MET A 227 -5.25 2.48 9.14
CA MET A 227 -4.43 3.18 8.15
C MET A 227 -3.07 3.59 8.71
N ARG A 228 -2.11 3.89 7.83
CA ARG A 228 -0.77 4.38 8.18
C ARG A 228 -0.84 5.77 8.79
N ALA A 229 -0.40 5.93 10.04
CA ALA A 229 -0.51 7.21 10.73
C ALA A 229 0.30 8.34 10.08
N ASP A 230 1.48 8.04 9.53
CA ASP A 230 2.34 9.03 8.88
C ASP A 230 1.67 9.65 7.64
N MET A 231 1.04 8.83 6.80
CA MET A 231 0.33 9.30 5.61
C MET A 231 -0.98 10.01 5.96
N ILE A 232 -1.77 9.45 6.89
CA ILE A 232 -3.04 10.09 7.28
C ILE A 232 -2.81 11.42 8.00
N GLN A 233 -1.73 11.56 8.78
CA GLN A 233 -1.38 12.84 9.40
C GLN A 233 -1.19 13.93 8.34
N LEU A 234 -0.49 13.63 7.23
CA LEU A 234 -0.32 14.58 6.14
C LEU A 234 -1.65 15.00 5.51
N LEU A 235 -2.60 14.06 5.35
CA LEU A 235 -3.95 14.36 4.86
C LEU A 235 -4.74 15.23 5.86
N ALA A 236 -4.63 14.93 7.16
CA ALA A 236 -5.29 15.70 8.21
C ALA A 236 -4.74 17.12 8.33
N ASP A 237 -3.43 17.30 8.18
CA ASP A 237 -2.75 18.60 8.26
C ASP A 237 -3.15 19.56 7.13
N MET A 238 -3.66 19.03 6.01
CA MET A 238 -4.28 19.82 4.94
C MET A 238 -5.60 20.48 5.35
N LYS A 239 -6.21 20.04 6.47
CA LYS A 239 -7.52 20.48 6.97
C LYS A 239 -8.60 20.46 5.87
N PRO A 240 -8.81 19.32 5.21
CA PRO A 240 -9.75 19.21 4.11
C PRO A 240 -11.20 19.40 4.59
N GLY A 241 -11.98 20.17 3.82
CA GLY A 241 -13.42 20.28 4.05
C GLY A 241 -14.21 19.03 3.65
N PHE A 242 -13.71 18.30 2.65
CA PHE A 242 -14.28 17.02 2.22
C PHE A 242 -13.20 16.01 1.78
N ILE A 243 -13.57 14.74 1.75
CA ILE A 243 -12.81 13.69 1.08
C ILE A 243 -13.70 12.93 0.09
N ARG A 244 -13.35 12.97 -1.19
CA ARG A 244 -13.97 12.17 -2.25
C ARG A 244 -13.30 10.82 -2.36
N PHE A 245 -14.06 9.75 -2.20
CA PHE A 245 -13.59 8.36 -2.26
C PHE A 245 -14.70 7.47 -2.84
N PRO A 246 -14.46 6.20 -3.22
CA PRO A 246 -13.15 5.62 -3.53
C PRO A 246 -12.63 6.12 -4.90
N GLY A 247 -13.18 7.25 -5.38
CA GLY A 247 -13.48 7.66 -6.75
C GLY A 247 -12.40 7.63 -7.83
N GLY A 248 -12.64 8.35 -8.92
CA GLY A 248 -11.79 8.26 -10.13
C GLY A 248 -12.13 7.04 -10.97
N CYS A 249 -11.17 6.63 -11.80
CA CYS A 249 -11.38 5.53 -12.74
C CYS A 249 -11.47 4.16 -12.05
N VAL A 250 -11.01 4.06 -10.80
CA VAL A 250 -11.09 2.80 -10.04
C VAL A 250 -12.53 2.34 -9.79
N VAL A 251 -13.51 3.25 -9.78
CA VAL A 251 -14.93 2.90 -9.62
C VAL A 251 -15.47 2.13 -10.82
N GLU A 252 -14.99 2.50 -12.02
CA GLU A 252 -15.44 1.95 -13.30
C GLU A 252 -15.01 0.49 -13.46
N GLY A 253 -13.84 0.13 -12.91
CA GLY A 253 -13.18 -1.14 -13.21
C GLY A 253 -12.65 -1.21 -14.64
N PHE A 254 -11.95 -2.28 -15.00
CA PHE A 254 -11.55 -2.49 -16.41
C PHE A 254 -12.77 -2.80 -17.30
N ASP A 255 -13.69 -3.62 -16.77
CA ASP A 255 -14.97 -3.96 -17.34
C ASP A 255 -16.02 -4.12 -16.23
N LEU A 256 -17.27 -4.43 -16.61
CA LEU A 256 -18.37 -4.60 -15.64
C LEU A 256 -18.07 -5.66 -14.57
N SER A 257 -17.31 -6.72 -14.85
CA SER A 257 -16.99 -7.77 -13.87
C SER A 257 -16.02 -7.28 -12.79
N LEU A 258 -15.18 -6.30 -13.13
CA LEU A 258 -14.17 -5.69 -12.25
C LEU A 258 -14.56 -4.30 -11.72
N ARG A 259 -15.81 -3.87 -11.92
CA ARG A 259 -16.33 -2.61 -11.36
C ARG A 259 -16.31 -2.65 -9.82
N TYR A 260 -16.13 -1.48 -9.21
CA TYR A 260 -16.15 -1.36 -7.75
C TYR A 260 -17.55 -1.66 -7.20
N GLN A 261 -17.63 -2.53 -6.20
CA GLN A 261 -18.89 -2.92 -5.56
C GLN A 261 -18.79 -2.69 -4.05
N TRP A 262 -19.25 -1.54 -3.58
CA TRP A 262 -19.08 -1.11 -2.18
C TRP A 262 -19.53 -2.16 -1.15
N LYS A 263 -20.58 -2.92 -1.44
CA LYS A 263 -21.09 -3.99 -0.56
C LYS A 263 -20.05 -5.11 -0.31
N LYS A 264 -19.16 -5.37 -1.27
CA LYS A 264 -18.07 -6.34 -1.14
C LYS A 264 -16.89 -5.83 -0.31
N THR A 265 -16.95 -4.58 0.12
CA THR A 265 -15.90 -3.91 0.91
C THR A 265 -16.25 -3.80 2.39
N LEU A 266 -17.35 -4.43 2.80
CA LEU A 266 -17.88 -4.40 4.16
C LEU A 266 -17.83 -5.79 4.78
N GLY A 267 -17.95 -5.84 6.11
CA GLY A 267 -17.92 -7.10 6.86
C GLY A 267 -16.51 -7.61 7.13
N ALA A 268 -16.43 -8.89 7.47
CA ALA A 268 -15.18 -9.57 7.81
C ALA A 268 -14.24 -9.59 6.60
N LEU A 269 -12.93 -9.46 6.83
CA LEU A 269 -11.93 -9.31 5.76
C LEU A 269 -11.85 -10.57 4.88
N GLU A 270 -12.02 -11.74 5.49
CA GLU A 270 -12.05 -13.05 4.84
C GLU A 270 -13.26 -13.26 3.91
N ASP A 271 -14.29 -12.41 4.03
CA ASP A 271 -15.47 -12.41 3.15
C ASP A 271 -15.38 -11.34 2.05
N ARG A 272 -14.38 -10.45 2.11
CA ARG A 272 -14.16 -9.39 1.10
C ARG A 272 -13.43 -9.99 -0.09
N GLN A 273 -14.16 -10.15 -1.20
CA GLN A 273 -13.61 -10.67 -2.45
C GLN A 273 -12.78 -9.61 -3.15
N LEU A 274 -11.47 -9.86 -3.30
CA LEU A 274 -10.59 -8.94 -4.00
C LEU A 274 -10.90 -8.83 -5.50
N ILE A 275 -10.47 -7.73 -6.12
CA ILE A 275 -10.51 -7.54 -7.57
C ILE A 275 -9.16 -7.08 -8.12
N ILE A 276 -8.95 -7.24 -9.41
CA ILE A 276 -7.83 -6.60 -10.11
C ILE A 276 -8.06 -5.09 -10.07
N ASN A 277 -7.04 -4.33 -9.66
CA ASN A 277 -7.13 -2.87 -9.65
C ASN A 277 -7.20 -2.34 -11.10
N ARG A 278 -8.00 -1.29 -11.35
CA ARG A 278 -8.10 -0.62 -12.67
C ARG A 278 -6.72 -0.29 -13.26
N TRP A 279 -5.78 0.12 -12.43
CA TRP A 279 -4.44 0.57 -12.81
C TRP A 279 -3.42 -0.57 -12.95
N ASN A 280 -3.84 -1.84 -12.93
CA ASN A 280 -2.95 -3.00 -13.07
C ASN A 280 -2.26 -3.03 -14.45
N ASN A 281 -3.02 -2.89 -15.54
CA ASN A 281 -2.51 -2.95 -16.93
C ASN A 281 -2.94 -1.76 -17.80
N GLU A 282 -3.44 -0.67 -17.20
CA GLU A 282 -3.94 0.51 -17.95
C GLU A 282 -2.88 1.11 -18.88
N PHE A 283 -1.63 1.18 -18.41
CA PHE A 283 -0.52 1.78 -19.15
C PHE A 283 0.45 0.72 -19.63
N ALA A 284 0.48 0.46 -20.94
CA ALA A 284 1.38 -0.52 -21.56
C ALA A 284 2.87 -0.28 -21.25
N HIS A 285 3.29 0.99 -21.09
CA HIS A 285 4.67 1.37 -20.76
C HIS A 285 4.98 1.35 -19.25
N ARG A 286 3.99 1.08 -18.40
CA ARG A 286 4.13 1.04 -16.93
C ARG A 286 3.15 0.02 -16.31
N PRO A 287 3.27 -1.27 -16.65
CA PRO A 287 2.41 -2.29 -16.07
C PRO A 287 2.71 -2.46 -14.58
N THR A 288 1.66 -2.70 -13.79
CA THR A 288 1.75 -3.06 -12.36
C THR A 288 0.98 -4.36 -12.15
N PRO A 289 1.51 -5.50 -12.63
CA PRO A 289 0.76 -6.76 -12.71
C PRO A 289 0.37 -7.34 -11.34
N ASP A 290 0.98 -6.83 -10.27
CA ASP A 290 0.74 -7.17 -8.87
C ASP A 290 -0.20 -6.19 -8.15
N TYR A 291 -0.93 -5.34 -8.88
CA TYR A 291 -1.87 -4.38 -8.30
C TYR A 291 -3.29 -4.92 -8.24
N PHE A 292 -3.75 -5.24 -7.04
CA PHE A 292 -5.10 -5.71 -6.73
C PHE A 292 -5.67 -4.87 -5.61
N GLN A 293 -7.00 -4.92 -5.45
CA GLN A 293 -7.72 -4.29 -4.37
C GLN A 293 -8.22 -5.36 -3.41
N THR A 294 -7.56 -5.50 -2.27
CA THR A 294 -7.93 -6.45 -1.21
C THR A 294 -9.23 -6.08 -0.51
N PHE A 295 -9.65 -4.81 -0.67
CA PHE A 295 -10.72 -4.19 0.10
C PHE A 295 -10.52 -4.25 1.62
N GLY A 296 -9.27 -4.38 2.08
CA GLY A 296 -8.92 -4.13 3.47
C GLY A 296 -9.23 -2.69 3.89
N LEU A 297 -9.04 -1.74 2.96
CA LEU A 297 -9.60 -0.39 3.02
C LEU A 297 -10.89 -0.33 2.18
N GLY A 298 -12.03 -0.47 2.86
CA GLY A 298 -13.37 -0.42 2.27
C GLY A 298 -14.16 0.80 2.70
N PHE A 299 -15.46 0.80 2.38
CA PHE A 299 -16.35 1.95 2.65
C PHE A 299 -16.41 2.32 4.14
N TYR A 300 -16.45 1.34 5.04
CA TYR A 300 -16.44 1.61 6.48
C TYR A 300 -15.17 2.37 6.89
N GLU A 301 -14.02 1.91 6.43
CA GLU A 301 -12.73 2.52 6.76
C GLU A 301 -12.59 3.94 6.16
N TYR A 302 -13.16 4.20 4.97
CA TYR A 302 -13.20 5.56 4.40
C TYR A 302 -14.11 6.53 5.16
N PHE A 303 -15.29 6.09 5.58
CA PHE A 303 -16.16 6.93 6.43
C PHE A 303 -15.49 7.25 7.77
N GLN A 304 -14.82 6.26 8.36
CA GLN A 304 -14.04 6.44 9.57
C GLN A 304 -12.87 7.42 9.37
N LEU A 305 -12.19 7.36 8.22
CA LEU A 305 -11.15 8.33 7.86
C LEU A 305 -11.72 9.75 7.79
N ALA A 306 -12.86 9.93 7.10
CA ALA A 306 -13.50 11.25 6.96
C ALA A 306 -13.83 11.85 8.33
N GLU A 307 -14.42 11.05 9.23
CA GLU A 307 -14.69 11.45 10.61
C GLU A 307 -13.39 11.82 11.36
N ASP A 308 -12.35 10.97 11.28
CA ASP A 308 -11.12 11.16 12.03
C ASP A 308 -10.33 12.43 11.63
N ILE A 309 -10.42 12.85 10.37
CA ILE A 309 -9.73 14.05 9.85
C ILE A 309 -10.63 15.30 9.81
N GLY A 310 -11.88 15.19 10.25
CA GLY A 310 -12.82 16.31 10.30
C GLY A 310 -13.34 16.75 8.92
N ALA A 311 -13.42 15.83 7.96
CA ALA A 311 -13.88 16.11 6.59
C ALA A 311 -15.28 15.53 6.32
N ALA A 312 -16.07 16.20 5.49
CA ALA A 312 -17.30 15.62 4.98
C ALA A 312 -16.99 14.48 3.98
N PRO A 313 -17.62 13.29 4.10
CA PRO A 313 -17.44 12.24 3.11
C PRO A 313 -18.18 12.56 1.81
N LEU A 314 -17.53 12.34 0.67
CA LEU A 314 -18.12 12.41 -0.67
C LEU A 314 -17.92 11.06 -1.39
N PRO A 315 -18.73 10.04 -1.06
CA PRO A 315 -18.62 8.68 -1.62
C PRO A 315 -19.04 8.58 -3.10
#